data_AF-A0A9N9LB03-F1
#
_entry.id   AF-A0A9N9LB03-F1
#
_cell.length_a   1.000
_cell.length_b   1.000
_cell.length_c   1.000
_cell.angle_alpha   90.00
_cell.angle_beta   90.00
_cell.angle_gamma   90.00
#
_symmetry.space_group_name_H-M   'P 1'
#
loop_
_entity.id
_entity.type
_entity.pdbx_description
1 polymer ?
#
loop_
_entity_poly.entity_id
_entity_poly.type
_entity_poly.pdbx_seq_one_letter_code
_entity_poly.pdbx_strand_id
1 'polypeptide(L)'
;MQDNSHEGHSGAVIDEIAAFTSAYRERPNVILVHAGTNDINQGLNLESAPLRVDALVETLLKACPDATIIVARIIPSGRTATAGLVPPFNTAVTALMSTRIQKGQHIVIADLFSAVEPADLPDKTHPNDFGYNKMAVSWGNAISSAASMGWIRDPLVPVPKCTHDPTWVGQGQIATGFGLGSNIWLSESCSLNKQSGTCECQSGDVPLTPALLNSTQRCDIQMLKSPTTTAVHFADIDGDGRADYLYINKTGAVAAFLNVGWGNNISWLPTGQIATAVGGNRGNIHLADINGDGRADYLWVHNNGSVDCWLNMGLKAGKVAWHQKETIAVGLANDGAGVRFADLNGDGRAEYIYVNSNSSVVAWLNEGPRGGVANSAIVSWLAQGVIAAGVPGMGRDNVVFADMNGDQKADYLAVSRTDGSVRLWLNGGASDNGAKVGWLPHGSIAAGVGTNGQGVQFTDLTGDGRAEYLDVGYDTSAVRAWVSSC
;
A
#
# COMPACT_ATOMS: atom_id res chain seq x y z
N MET A 1 26.96 8.50 -4.38
CA MET A 1 26.50 8.80 -5.75
C MET A 1 25.45 9.90 -5.66
N GLN A 2 25.13 10.58 -6.77
CA GLN A 2 24.09 11.62 -6.81
C GLN A 2 22.67 11.02 -6.76
N ASP A 3 22.57 9.74 -7.13
CA ASP A 3 21.44 8.85 -6.92
C ASP A 3 21.82 7.85 -5.81
N ASN A 4 20.99 7.72 -4.78
CA ASN A 4 21.20 6.84 -3.63
C ASN A 4 20.10 5.77 -3.52
N SER A 5 19.33 5.54 -4.59
CA SER A 5 18.32 4.49 -4.66
C SER A 5 18.95 3.13 -4.99
N HIS A 6 19.94 2.71 -4.18
CA HIS A 6 20.59 1.39 -4.30
C HIS A 6 20.97 0.84 -2.92
N GLU A 7 20.96 -0.49 -2.77
CA GLU A 7 21.35 -1.17 -1.51
C GLU A 7 22.82 -1.59 -1.48
N GLY A 8 23.69 -0.67 -1.88
CA GLY A 8 25.13 -0.87 -1.90
C GLY A 8 25.75 -0.38 -0.61
N HIS A 9 26.04 -1.28 0.32
CA HIS A 9 26.54 -0.94 1.66
C HIS A 9 27.93 -1.52 1.91
N SER A 10 28.86 -0.65 2.32
CA SER A 10 30.23 -1.05 2.59
C SER A 10 30.30 -2.02 3.77
N GLY A 11 30.85 -3.21 3.54
CA GLY A 11 31.08 -4.21 4.59
C GLY A 11 29.88 -5.05 4.98
N ALA A 12 28.69 -4.77 4.43
CA ALA A 12 27.46 -5.47 4.80
C ALA A 12 27.52 -6.98 4.49
N VAL A 13 27.09 -7.79 5.44
CA VAL A 13 26.91 -9.25 5.26
C VAL A 13 25.50 -9.56 4.74
N ILE A 14 25.26 -10.80 4.30
CA ILE A 14 23.97 -11.18 3.68
C ILE A 14 22.74 -10.81 4.54
N ASP A 15 22.81 -11.02 5.85
CA ASP A 15 21.67 -10.74 6.75
C ASP A 15 21.41 -9.23 6.91
N GLU A 16 22.46 -8.41 6.84
CA GLU A 16 22.32 -6.95 6.86
C GLU A 16 21.76 -6.45 5.52
N ILE A 17 22.24 -7.01 4.40
CA ILE A 17 21.69 -6.72 3.07
C ILE A 17 20.19 -7.02 3.03
N ALA A 18 19.76 -8.14 3.63
CA ALA A 18 18.36 -8.52 3.70
C ALA A 18 17.48 -7.58 4.54
N ALA A 19 18.06 -6.76 5.41
CA ALA A 19 17.36 -5.77 6.20
C ALA A 19 17.22 -4.41 5.50
N PHE A 20 17.95 -4.17 4.41
CA PHE A 20 17.86 -2.91 3.68
C PHE A 20 16.72 -2.96 2.65
N THR A 21 15.83 -1.97 2.71
CA THR A 21 14.58 -1.96 1.94
C THR A 21 14.31 -0.64 1.21
N SER A 22 15.21 0.34 1.33
CA SER A 22 14.99 1.70 0.79
C SER A 22 14.79 1.72 -0.72
N ALA A 23 15.44 0.81 -1.46
CA ALA A 23 15.30 0.69 -2.91
C ALA A 23 14.00 -0.02 -3.35
N TYR A 24 13.26 -0.67 -2.44
CA TYR A 24 12.03 -1.40 -2.81
C TYR A 24 10.90 -0.47 -3.25
N ARG A 25 10.89 0.77 -2.75
CA ARG A 25 9.92 1.81 -3.14
C ARG A 25 9.97 2.15 -4.63
N GLU A 26 11.12 1.92 -5.27
CA GLU A 26 11.31 2.21 -6.70
C GLU A 26 10.68 1.13 -7.60
N ARG A 27 10.09 0.08 -7.02
CA ARG A 27 9.45 -1.05 -7.72
C ARG A 27 10.31 -1.58 -8.89
N PRO A 28 11.58 -1.97 -8.62
CA PRO A 28 12.49 -2.37 -9.69
C PRO A 28 11.96 -3.60 -10.44
N ASN A 29 11.97 -3.54 -11.76
CA ASN A 29 11.70 -4.67 -12.65
C ASN A 29 12.91 -5.61 -12.83
N VAL A 30 14.11 -5.17 -12.43
CA VAL A 30 15.35 -5.93 -12.44
C VAL A 30 16.12 -5.67 -11.15
N ILE A 31 16.52 -6.72 -10.43
CA ILE A 31 17.29 -6.62 -9.20
C ILE A 31 18.61 -7.39 -9.35
N LEU A 32 19.74 -6.72 -9.14
CA LEU A 32 21.07 -7.33 -9.18
C LEU A 32 21.54 -7.67 -7.77
N VAL A 33 21.79 -8.95 -7.50
CA VAL A 33 22.21 -9.43 -6.17
C VAL A 33 23.67 -9.86 -6.21
N HIS A 34 24.52 -9.15 -5.47
CA HIS A 34 25.93 -9.50 -5.27
C HIS A 34 26.25 -9.59 -3.76
N ALA A 35 25.91 -10.71 -3.13
CA ALA A 35 26.02 -10.89 -1.69
C ALA A 35 26.90 -12.10 -1.32
N GLY A 36 27.61 -12.00 -0.19
CA GLY A 36 28.38 -13.10 0.41
C GLY A 36 29.88 -12.87 0.56
N THR A 37 30.50 -11.96 -0.20
CA THR A 37 31.96 -11.72 -0.11
C THR A 37 32.41 -11.37 1.32
N ASN A 38 31.62 -10.56 2.04
CA ASN A 38 31.93 -10.17 3.42
C ASN A 38 31.76 -11.33 4.40
N ASP A 39 30.71 -12.14 4.24
CA ASP A 39 30.49 -13.36 5.02
C ASP A 39 31.67 -14.33 4.90
N ILE A 40 32.14 -14.56 3.67
CA ILE A 40 33.28 -15.44 3.42
C ILE A 40 34.58 -14.85 3.97
N ASN A 41 34.82 -13.55 3.76
CA ASN A 41 36.00 -12.87 4.29
C ASN A 41 36.08 -12.89 5.83
N GLN A 42 34.93 -12.86 6.50
CA GLN A 42 34.83 -12.82 7.96
C GLN A 42 34.69 -14.23 8.58
N GLY A 43 34.55 -15.27 7.76
CA GLY A 43 34.33 -16.64 8.26
C GLY A 43 32.95 -16.84 8.92
N LEU A 44 31.98 -16.00 8.59
CA LEU A 44 30.68 -15.97 9.25
C LEU A 44 29.73 -16.99 8.63
N ASN A 45 29.30 -17.97 9.44
CA ASN A 45 28.24 -18.91 9.09
C ASN A 45 28.42 -19.53 7.69
N LEU A 46 29.63 -19.96 7.36
CA LEU A 46 30.04 -20.33 5.99
C LEU A 46 29.14 -21.41 5.37
N GLU A 47 28.69 -22.39 6.16
CA GLU A 47 27.81 -23.46 5.68
C GLU A 47 26.41 -22.96 5.33
N SER A 48 25.88 -21.99 6.09
CA SER A 48 24.53 -21.46 5.85
C SER A 48 24.50 -20.22 4.96
N ALA A 49 25.65 -19.63 4.63
CA ALA A 49 25.73 -18.45 3.77
C ALA A 49 24.98 -18.62 2.42
N PRO A 50 25.09 -19.75 1.69
CA PRO A 50 24.29 -19.96 0.48
C PRO A 50 22.78 -19.96 0.72
N LEU A 51 22.33 -20.55 1.85
CA LEU A 51 20.92 -20.56 2.23
C LEU A 51 20.41 -19.17 2.60
N ARG A 52 21.26 -18.30 3.15
CA ARG A 52 20.92 -16.91 3.42
C ARG A 52 20.78 -16.09 2.15
N VAL A 53 21.60 -16.34 1.12
CA VAL A 53 21.39 -15.75 -0.22
C VAL A 53 20.06 -16.23 -0.80
N ASP A 54 19.73 -17.52 -0.65
CA ASP A 54 18.45 -18.06 -1.10
C ASP A 54 17.25 -17.41 -0.40
N ALA A 55 17.34 -17.22 0.91
CA ALA A 55 16.33 -16.50 1.69
C ALA A 55 16.22 -15.03 1.28
N LEU A 56 17.34 -14.35 1.00
CA LEU A 56 17.34 -12.99 0.44
C LEU A 56 16.59 -12.95 -0.89
N VAL A 57 16.85 -13.87 -1.81
CA VAL A 57 16.14 -13.96 -3.10
C VAL A 57 14.64 -14.21 -2.88
N GLU A 58 14.26 -15.04 -1.90
CA GLU A 58 12.85 -15.22 -1.54
C GLU A 58 12.20 -13.93 -1.05
N THR A 59 12.89 -13.16 -0.20
CA THR A 59 12.42 -11.85 0.25
C THR A 59 12.25 -10.89 -0.93
N LEU A 60 13.22 -10.84 -1.85
CA LEU A 60 13.15 -9.97 -3.03
C LEU A 60 12.00 -10.33 -3.97
N LEU A 61 11.79 -11.63 -4.22
CA LEU A 61 10.65 -12.09 -5.03
C LEU A 61 9.30 -11.82 -4.37
N LYS A 62 9.23 -11.76 -3.04
CA LYS A 62 8.01 -11.36 -2.32
C LYS A 62 7.78 -9.85 -2.39
N ALA A 63 8.85 -9.07 -2.24
CA ALA A 63 8.78 -7.60 -2.26
C ALA A 63 8.53 -7.04 -3.68
N CYS A 64 9.09 -7.68 -4.71
CA CYS A 64 8.98 -7.28 -6.10
C CYS A 64 8.62 -8.50 -6.98
N PRO A 65 7.35 -8.96 -6.95
CA PRO A 65 6.94 -10.18 -7.65
C PRO A 65 7.06 -10.10 -9.17
N ASP A 66 7.07 -8.89 -9.74
CA ASP A 66 7.25 -8.63 -11.17
C ASP A 66 8.72 -8.52 -11.60
N ALA A 67 9.66 -8.51 -10.64
CA ALA A 67 11.06 -8.32 -10.92
C ALA A 67 11.73 -9.61 -11.44
N THR A 68 12.62 -9.46 -12.40
CA THR A 68 13.65 -10.48 -12.66
C THR A 68 14.80 -10.29 -11.68
N ILE A 69 15.18 -11.34 -10.96
CA ILE A 69 16.33 -11.31 -10.06
C ILE A 69 17.55 -11.90 -10.76
N ILE A 70 18.66 -11.15 -10.77
CA ILE A 70 19.94 -11.61 -11.31
C ILE A 70 20.91 -11.79 -10.16
N VAL A 71 21.30 -13.04 -9.90
CA VAL A 71 22.15 -13.41 -8.77
C VAL A 71 23.56 -13.68 -9.26
N ALA A 72 24.55 -12.98 -8.70
CA ALA A 72 25.95 -13.19 -9.02
C ALA A 72 26.53 -14.43 -8.35
N ARG A 73 27.35 -15.17 -9.10
CA ARG A 73 28.51 -15.84 -8.52
C ARG A 73 29.52 -14.77 -8.18
N ILE A 74 29.84 -14.60 -6.90
CA ILE A 74 30.74 -13.55 -6.43
C ILE A 74 32.13 -13.71 -7.05
N ILE A 75 32.81 -12.58 -7.26
CA ILE A 75 34.17 -12.52 -7.84
C ILE A 75 35.20 -13.31 -7.03
N PRO A 76 36.37 -13.68 -7.62
CA PRO A 76 37.45 -14.28 -6.87
C PRO A 76 37.99 -13.35 -5.78
N SER A 77 38.68 -13.91 -4.79
CA SER A 77 39.44 -13.13 -3.81
C SER A 77 40.93 -13.39 -3.96
N GLY A 78 41.73 -12.32 -3.91
CA GLY A 78 43.19 -12.43 -3.83
C GLY A 78 43.69 -12.74 -2.41
N ARG A 79 42.80 -12.78 -1.41
CA ARG A 79 43.15 -13.13 -0.02
C ARG A 79 43.21 -14.64 0.12
N THR A 80 44.35 -15.20 0.52
CA THR A 80 44.58 -16.65 0.60
C THR A 80 43.54 -17.39 1.45
N ALA A 81 43.11 -16.79 2.57
CA ALA A 81 42.11 -17.38 3.46
C ALA A 81 40.70 -17.45 2.83
N THR A 82 40.36 -16.51 1.96
CA THR A 82 39.04 -16.40 1.31
C THR A 82 39.01 -17.14 -0.03
N ALA A 83 40.13 -17.14 -0.77
CA ALA A 83 40.20 -17.64 -2.15
C ALA A 83 39.71 -19.09 -2.31
N GLY A 84 40.02 -19.96 -1.35
CA GLY A 84 39.58 -21.36 -1.36
C GLY A 84 38.10 -21.57 -0.99
N LEU A 85 37.46 -20.57 -0.38
CA LEU A 85 36.08 -20.65 0.12
C LEU A 85 35.06 -20.10 -0.89
N VAL A 86 35.48 -19.23 -1.81
CA VAL A 86 34.59 -18.67 -2.84
C VAL A 86 34.04 -19.73 -3.81
N PRO A 87 34.84 -20.67 -4.36
CA PRO A 87 34.32 -21.70 -5.28
C PRO A 87 33.21 -22.59 -4.69
N PRO A 88 33.34 -23.17 -3.47
CA PRO A 88 32.25 -23.96 -2.91
C PRO A 88 31.01 -23.12 -2.58
N PHE A 89 31.17 -21.88 -2.13
CA PHE A 89 30.04 -20.94 -1.93
C PHE A 89 29.28 -20.68 -3.24
N ASN A 90 30.00 -20.31 -4.31
CA ASN A 90 29.40 -20.08 -5.63
C ASN A 90 28.71 -21.32 -6.19
N THR A 91 29.27 -22.51 -5.96
CA THR A 91 28.67 -23.78 -6.37
C THR A 91 27.32 -24.01 -5.67
N ALA A 92 27.26 -23.78 -4.35
CA ALA A 92 26.04 -23.94 -3.57
C ALA A 92 24.95 -22.92 -3.96
N VAL A 93 25.31 -21.64 -4.13
CA VAL A 93 24.36 -20.61 -4.61
C VAL A 93 23.83 -20.96 -5.99
N THR A 94 24.70 -21.41 -6.90
CA THR A 94 24.29 -21.82 -8.25
C THR A 94 23.26 -22.95 -8.22
N ALA A 95 23.45 -23.95 -7.34
CA ALA A 95 22.51 -25.06 -7.21
C ALA A 95 21.13 -24.63 -6.66
N LEU A 96 21.11 -23.73 -5.67
CA LEU A 96 19.88 -23.16 -5.11
C LEU A 96 19.12 -22.33 -6.15
N MET A 97 19.82 -21.45 -6.87
CA MET A 97 19.22 -20.64 -7.94
C MET A 97 18.74 -21.50 -9.11
N SER A 98 19.46 -22.56 -9.47
CA SER A 98 19.02 -23.52 -10.48
C SER A 98 17.71 -24.22 -10.07
N THR A 99 17.53 -24.50 -8.79
CA THR A 99 16.28 -25.07 -8.26
C THR A 99 15.11 -24.08 -8.40
N ARG A 100 15.36 -22.78 -8.18
CA ARG A 100 14.36 -21.72 -8.39
C ARG A 100 13.97 -21.55 -9.86
N ILE A 101 14.97 -21.58 -10.75
CA ILE A 101 14.76 -21.55 -12.21
C ILE A 101 13.88 -22.73 -12.65
N GLN A 102 14.15 -23.95 -12.15
CA GLN A 102 13.32 -25.13 -12.44
C GLN A 102 11.88 -25.03 -11.93
N LYS A 103 11.63 -24.21 -10.90
CA LYS A 103 10.28 -23.88 -10.41
C LYS A 103 9.60 -22.77 -11.22
N GLY A 104 10.22 -22.29 -12.30
CA GLY A 104 9.69 -21.25 -13.17
C GLY A 104 9.85 -19.83 -12.64
N GLN A 105 10.67 -19.61 -11.61
CA GLN A 105 10.95 -18.25 -11.13
C GLN A 105 11.90 -17.53 -12.09
N HIS A 106 11.67 -16.23 -12.34
CA HIS A 106 12.49 -15.39 -13.22
C HIS A 106 13.83 -15.04 -12.56
N ILE A 107 14.73 -16.03 -12.51
CA ILE A 107 16.07 -15.91 -11.95
C ILE A 107 17.10 -16.10 -13.06
N VAL A 108 18.10 -15.21 -13.12
CA VAL A 108 19.28 -15.38 -13.98
C VAL A 108 20.53 -15.43 -13.11
N ILE A 109 21.47 -16.31 -13.44
CA ILE A 109 22.76 -16.38 -12.74
C ILE A 109 23.79 -15.61 -13.56
N ALA A 110 24.42 -14.60 -12.95
CA ALA A 110 25.53 -13.86 -13.55
C ALA A 110 26.87 -14.43 -13.07
N ASP A 111 27.71 -14.89 -14.00
CA ASP A 111 29.04 -15.41 -13.65
C ASP A 111 30.09 -14.29 -13.63
N LEU A 112 30.28 -13.69 -12.45
CA LEU A 112 31.35 -12.70 -12.25
C LEU A 112 32.67 -13.36 -11.82
N PHE A 113 32.59 -14.55 -11.24
CA PHE A 113 33.75 -15.31 -10.79
C PHE A 113 34.71 -15.62 -11.93
N SER A 114 34.19 -16.07 -13.06
CA SER A 114 35.01 -16.38 -14.24
C SER A 114 35.39 -15.15 -15.06
N ALA A 115 34.74 -14.00 -14.82
CA ALA A 115 35.00 -12.76 -15.55
C ALA A 115 36.16 -11.96 -14.97
N VAL A 116 36.26 -11.87 -13.64
CA VAL A 116 37.27 -11.08 -12.94
C VAL A 116 38.51 -11.91 -12.63
N GLU A 117 39.69 -11.37 -12.91
CA GLU A 117 40.97 -12.03 -12.69
C GLU A 117 41.67 -11.49 -11.43
N PRO A 118 42.56 -12.26 -10.79
CA PRO A 118 43.32 -11.75 -9.63
C PRO A 118 44.12 -10.47 -9.90
N ALA A 119 44.56 -10.26 -11.15
CA ALA A 119 45.25 -9.05 -11.58
C ALA A 119 44.36 -7.79 -11.55
N ASP A 120 43.04 -7.98 -11.58
CA ASP A 120 42.08 -6.88 -11.49
C ASP A 120 41.85 -6.42 -10.03
N LEU A 121 42.43 -7.09 -9.04
CA LEU A 121 42.18 -6.86 -7.60
C LEU A 121 43.40 -6.22 -6.89
N PRO A 122 43.64 -4.90 -7.02
CA PRO A 122 44.82 -4.23 -6.46
C PRO A 122 45.01 -4.43 -4.95
N ASP A 123 43.91 -4.48 -4.19
CA ASP A 123 43.93 -4.72 -2.74
C ASP A 123 43.49 -6.13 -2.34
N LYS A 124 43.42 -7.04 -3.32
CA LYS A 124 42.98 -8.44 -3.19
C LYS A 124 41.48 -8.64 -2.94
N THR A 125 40.68 -7.59 -2.90
CA THR A 125 39.23 -7.65 -2.62
C THR A 125 38.41 -6.87 -3.63
N HIS A 126 38.79 -5.63 -3.92
CA HIS A 126 38.05 -4.72 -4.76
C HIS A 126 38.64 -4.69 -6.17
N PRO A 127 37.81 -4.80 -7.22
CA PRO A 127 38.24 -4.58 -8.59
C PRO A 127 38.81 -3.17 -8.82
N ASN A 128 39.73 -3.06 -9.77
CA ASN A 128 40.04 -1.81 -10.46
C ASN A 128 39.03 -1.57 -11.60
N ASP A 129 39.20 -0.48 -12.35
CA ASP A 129 38.30 -0.12 -13.46
C ASP A 129 38.19 -1.21 -14.54
N PHE A 130 39.26 -1.96 -14.82
CA PHE A 130 39.21 -3.09 -15.76
C PHE A 130 38.36 -4.24 -15.23
N GLY A 131 38.51 -4.58 -13.95
CA GLY A 131 37.67 -5.59 -13.30
C GLY A 131 36.21 -5.16 -13.22
N TYR A 132 35.92 -3.90 -12.88
CA TYR A 132 34.54 -3.38 -12.89
C TYR A 132 33.93 -3.39 -14.30
N ASN A 133 34.70 -3.09 -15.35
CA ASN A 133 34.25 -3.22 -16.73
C ASN A 133 33.89 -4.67 -17.10
N LYS A 134 34.71 -5.65 -16.68
CA LYS A 134 34.42 -7.07 -16.88
C LYS A 134 33.13 -7.49 -16.15
N MET A 135 32.94 -7.02 -14.91
CA MET A 135 31.68 -7.26 -14.17
C MET A 135 30.48 -6.65 -14.88
N ALA A 136 30.60 -5.40 -15.37
CA ALA A 136 29.53 -4.72 -16.09
C ALA A 136 29.11 -5.48 -17.35
N VAL A 137 30.06 -6.06 -18.09
CA VAL A 137 29.77 -6.93 -19.26
C VAL A 137 28.98 -8.18 -18.83
N SER A 138 29.40 -8.87 -17.76
CA SER A 138 28.67 -10.04 -17.26
C SER A 138 27.26 -9.71 -16.79
N TRP A 139 27.07 -8.59 -16.09
CA TRP A 139 25.74 -8.09 -15.73
C TRP A 139 24.89 -7.78 -16.96
N GLY A 140 25.44 -7.04 -17.93
CA GLY A 140 24.75 -6.69 -19.17
C GLY A 140 24.31 -7.91 -19.99
N ASN A 141 25.15 -8.95 -20.03
CA ASN A 141 24.80 -10.22 -20.69
C ASN A 141 23.65 -10.94 -19.97
N ALA A 142 23.66 -10.96 -18.63
CA ALA A 142 22.59 -11.58 -17.85
C ALA A 142 21.26 -10.83 -18.01
N ILE A 143 21.29 -9.49 -17.98
CA ILE A 143 20.13 -8.62 -18.24
C ILE A 143 19.60 -8.86 -19.66
N SER A 144 20.49 -8.89 -20.67
CA SER A 144 20.09 -9.12 -22.06
C SER A 144 19.46 -10.51 -22.26
N SER A 145 19.98 -11.54 -21.57
CA SER A 145 19.41 -12.88 -21.58
C SER A 145 18.00 -12.89 -20.99
N ALA A 146 17.81 -12.29 -19.81
CA ALA A 146 16.49 -12.14 -19.19
C ALA A 146 15.48 -11.41 -20.08
N ALA A 147 15.91 -10.30 -20.71
CA ALA A 147 15.08 -9.56 -21.66
C ALA A 147 14.69 -10.41 -22.86
N SER A 148 15.62 -11.20 -23.42
CA SER A 148 15.34 -12.08 -24.57
C SER A 148 14.34 -13.20 -24.26
N MET A 149 14.22 -13.60 -22.99
CA MET A 149 13.23 -14.55 -22.50
C MET A 149 11.88 -13.90 -22.18
N GLY A 150 11.75 -12.57 -22.34
CA GLY A 150 10.56 -11.80 -21.99
C GLY A 150 10.33 -11.68 -20.48
N TRP A 151 11.38 -11.87 -19.66
CA TRP A 151 11.28 -11.84 -18.20
C TRP A 151 11.42 -10.43 -17.63
N ILE A 152 12.07 -9.53 -18.37
CA ILE A 152 12.12 -8.10 -18.04
C ILE A 152 10.96 -7.42 -18.75
N ARG A 153 10.05 -6.87 -17.96
CA ARG A 153 8.96 -5.99 -18.42
C ARG A 153 9.35 -4.56 -18.11
N ASP A 154 8.73 -3.58 -18.75
CA ASP A 154 8.94 -2.18 -18.37
C ASP A 154 8.69 -2.00 -16.87
N PRO A 155 9.46 -1.15 -16.16
CA PRO A 155 9.13 -0.80 -14.79
C PRO A 155 7.69 -0.32 -14.77
N LEU A 156 6.96 -0.62 -13.69
CA LEU A 156 5.72 0.10 -13.42
C LEU A 156 6.14 1.56 -13.27
N VAL A 157 5.92 2.35 -14.32
CA VAL A 157 6.36 3.74 -14.42
C VAL A 157 5.80 4.47 -13.19
N PRO A 158 6.52 5.39 -12.52
CA PRO A 158 5.82 6.39 -11.71
C PRO A 158 4.80 7.00 -12.65
N VAL A 159 3.52 6.84 -12.30
CA VAL A 159 2.46 6.98 -13.27
C VAL A 159 2.59 8.34 -13.94
N PRO A 160 2.62 8.38 -15.29
CA PRO A 160 2.85 9.64 -15.98
C PRO A 160 1.89 10.68 -15.42
N LYS A 161 2.43 11.76 -14.84
CA LYS A 161 1.61 12.85 -14.31
C LYS A 161 0.55 13.19 -15.34
N CYS A 162 -0.72 13.08 -14.98
CA CYS A 162 -1.82 13.41 -15.88
C CYS A 162 -1.63 14.82 -16.44
N THR A 163 -1.38 14.92 -17.74
CA THR A 163 -1.16 16.22 -18.42
C THR A 163 -2.49 16.88 -18.82
N HIS A 164 -3.61 16.20 -18.60
CA HIS A 164 -4.97 16.67 -18.82
C HIS A 164 -5.90 16.15 -17.71
N ASP A 165 -7.08 16.74 -17.61
CA ASP A 165 -8.13 16.35 -16.66
C ASP A 165 -8.43 14.84 -16.77
N PRO A 166 -8.67 14.14 -15.64
CA PRO A 166 -8.99 12.71 -15.68
C PRO A 166 -10.27 12.49 -16.49
N THR A 167 -10.21 11.54 -17.42
CA THR A 167 -11.38 11.05 -18.14
C THR A 167 -11.90 9.79 -17.48
N TRP A 168 -13.22 9.67 -17.34
CA TRP A 168 -13.85 8.61 -16.55
C TRP A 168 -14.35 7.46 -17.43
N VAL A 169 -13.70 6.30 -17.34
CA VAL A 169 -14.12 5.08 -18.04
C VAL A 169 -14.97 4.22 -17.11
N GLY A 170 -16.28 4.24 -17.32
CA GLY A 170 -17.23 3.48 -16.50
C GLY A 170 -17.02 1.96 -16.61
N GLN A 171 -16.80 1.31 -15.47
CA GLN A 171 -16.64 -0.15 -15.35
C GLN A 171 -17.95 -0.85 -15.00
N GLY A 172 -19.02 -0.09 -14.75
CA GLY A 172 -20.25 -0.64 -14.20
C GLY A 172 -20.06 -1.02 -12.74
N GLN A 173 -20.70 -2.12 -12.33
CA GLN A 173 -20.67 -2.57 -10.94
C GLN A 173 -19.46 -3.49 -10.70
N ILE A 174 -18.53 -3.04 -9.83
CA ILE A 174 -17.32 -3.78 -9.46
C ILE A 174 -17.48 -4.57 -8.16
N ALA A 175 -18.50 -4.24 -7.36
CA ALA A 175 -18.89 -5.00 -6.18
C ALA A 175 -20.40 -4.95 -6.01
N THR A 176 -21.03 -6.06 -5.61
CA THR A 176 -22.47 -6.11 -5.29
C THR A 176 -22.80 -5.54 -3.92
N GLY A 177 -21.77 -5.13 -3.17
CA GLY A 177 -21.88 -4.54 -1.84
C GLY A 177 -22.08 -5.54 -0.70
N PHE A 178 -22.68 -6.67 -1.04
CA PHE A 178 -22.69 -7.86 -0.22
C PHE A 178 -22.42 -9.08 -1.11
N GLY A 179 -21.25 -9.69 -0.90
CA GLY A 179 -20.89 -10.97 -1.50
C GLY A 179 -19.38 -11.15 -1.52
N LEU A 180 -18.88 -12.19 -0.85
CA LEU A 180 -17.88 -13.15 -1.35
C LEU A 180 -17.50 -14.17 -0.23
N GLY A 181 -18.37 -15.15 0.06
CA GLY A 181 -18.00 -16.31 0.90
C GLY A 181 -18.39 -16.21 2.38
N SER A 182 -18.34 -17.36 3.07
CA SER A 182 -19.17 -17.76 4.22
C SER A 182 -19.02 -17.01 5.57
N ASN A 183 -18.40 -15.82 5.64
CA ASN A 183 -18.02 -15.21 6.92
C ASN A 183 -18.27 -13.70 7.06
N ILE A 184 -19.38 -13.15 6.53
CA ILE A 184 -19.79 -11.78 6.86
C ILE A 184 -21.01 -11.84 7.79
N TRP A 185 -20.97 -11.08 8.88
CA TRP A 185 -22.06 -11.01 9.86
C TRP A 185 -22.65 -9.59 9.87
N LEU A 186 -23.97 -9.48 9.72
CA LEU A 186 -24.68 -8.25 10.09
C LEU A 186 -24.65 -8.13 11.60
N SER A 187 -24.57 -6.91 12.10
CA SER A 187 -24.55 -6.65 13.54
C SER A 187 -25.95 -6.59 14.17
N GLU A 188 -27.00 -6.90 13.41
CA GLU A 188 -28.39 -6.85 13.86
C GLU A 188 -29.19 -8.03 13.34
N SER A 189 -30.07 -8.56 14.18
CA SER A 189 -31.15 -9.47 13.81
C SER A 189 -32.48 -8.74 13.96
N CYS A 190 -33.34 -8.80 12.94
CA CYS A 190 -34.64 -8.15 12.99
C CYS A 190 -35.76 -9.19 12.96
N SER A 191 -36.75 -9.02 13.83
CA SER A 191 -37.95 -9.86 13.84
C SER A 191 -39.21 -9.01 13.70
N LEU A 192 -40.24 -9.56 13.07
CA LEU A 192 -41.50 -8.84 12.89
C LEU A 192 -42.32 -8.90 14.19
N ASN A 193 -42.56 -7.75 14.81
CA ASN A 193 -43.59 -7.65 15.84
C ASN A 193 -44.96 -7.78 15.17
N LYS A 194 -45.67 -8.88 15.47
CA LYS A 194 -46.97 -9.19 14.84
C LYS A 194 -48.11 -8.28 15.31
N GLN A 195 -47.95 -7.56 16.42
CA GLN A 195 -48.97 -6.69 17.00
C GLN A 195 -48.85 -5.25 16.44
N SER A 196 -47.63 -4.72 16.36
CA SER A 196 -47.38 -3.38 15.83
C SER A 196 -47.12 -3.36 14.32
N GLY A 197 -46.77 -4.50 13.72
CA GLY A 197 -46.35 -4.60 12.32
C GLY A 197 -45.00 -3.93 12.05
N THR A 198 -44.19 -3.64 13.07
CA THR A 198 -42.84 -3.07 12.95
C THR A 198 -41.77 -4.16 13.04
N CYS A 199 -40.62 -3.94 12.42
CA CYS A 199 -39.46 -4.80 12.64
C CYS A 199 -38.68 -4.31 13.86
N GLU A 200 -38.49 -5.20 14.82
CA GLU A 200 -37.70 -4.96 16.02
C GLU A 200 -36.33 -5.58 15.81
N CYS A 201 -35.32 -4.72 15.71
CA CYS A 201 -33.95 -5.11 15.48
C CYS A 201 -33.15 -5.09 16.78
N GLN A 202 -32.40 -6.15 17.04
CA GLN A 202 -31.53 -6.27 18.19
C GLN A 202 -30.10 -6.49 17.72
N SER A 203 -29.12 -6.06 18.51
CA SER A 203 -27.73 -6.33 18.20
C SER A 203 -27.48 -7.84 18.23
N GLY A 204 -26.90 -8.37 17.16
CA GLY A 204 -26.59 -9.79 17.06
C GLY A 204 -25.85 -10.08 15.77
N ASP A 205 -24.84 -10.94 15.84
CA ASP A 205 -24.08 -11.35 14.68
C ASP A 205 -24.94 -12.32 13.85
N VAL A 206 -25.52 -11.83 12.75
CA VAL A 206 -26.32 -12.64 11.83
C VAL A 206 -25.51 -12.97 10.60
N PRO A 207 -25.25 -14.26 10.31
CA PRO A 207 -24.46 -14.64 9.16
C PRO A 207 -25.23 -14.29 7.90
N LEU A 208 -24.58 -13.57 7.00
CA LEU A 208 -25.12 -13.28 5.68
C LEU A 208 -25.10 -14.58 4.85
N THR A 209 -26.29 -15.13 4.59
CA THR A 209 -26.48 -16.33 3.77
C THR A 209 -27.16 -15.98 2.46
N PRO A 210 -26.98 -16.76 1.37
CA PRO A 210 -27.73 -16.58 0.12
C PRO A 210 -29.25 -16.61 0.33
N ALA A 211 -29.74 -17.35 1.33
CA ALA A 211 -31.16 -17.39 1.67
C ALA A 211 -31.65 -16.05 2.24
N LEU A 212 -30.86 -15.42 3.13
CA LEU A 212 -31.17 -14.12 3.69
C LEU A 212 -31.14 -13.01 2.63
N LEU A 213 -30.18 -13.07 1.69
CA LEU A 213 -30.05 -12.11 0.59
C LEU A 213 -31.21 -12.16 -0.40
N ASN A 214 -31.81 -13.32 -0.60
CA ASN A 214 -32.99 -13.50 -1.45
C ASN A 214 -34.30 -13.45 -0.67
N SER A 215 -34.26 -13.05 0.61
CA SER A 215 -35.43 -13.06 1.45
C SER A 215 -36.45 -12.01 1.00
N THR A 216 -37.69 -12.44 0.83
CA THR A 216 -38.83 -11.55 0.62
C THR A 216 -39.48 -11.13 1.94
N GLN A 217 -38.90 -11.52 3.09
CA GLN A 217 -39.44 -11.16 4.39
C GLN A 217 -39.14 -9.70 4.71
N ARG A 218 -40.16 -8.98 5.18
CA ARG A 218 -40.08 -7.54 5.47
C ARG A 218 -38.93 -7.17 6.41
N CYS A 219 -38.72 -7.96 7.46
CA CYS A 219 -37.70 -7.64 8.46
C CYS A 219 -36.29 -8.05 8.04
N ASP A 220 -36.15 -9.08 7.20
CA ASP A 220 -34.87 -9.39 6.55
C ASP A 220 -34.48 -8.27 5.58
N ILE A 221 -35.44 -7.78 4.78
CA ILE A 221 -35.24 -6.64 3.89
C ILE A 221 -34.89 -5.37 4.70
N GLN A 222 -35.54 -5.13 5.84
CA GLN A 222 -35.24 -3.98 6.69
C GLN A 222 -33.87 -4.09 7.38
N MET A 223 -33.49 -5.30 7.79
CA MET A 223 -32.18 -5.62 8.37
C MET A 223 -31.03 -5.41 7.36
N LEU A 224 -31.28 -5.72 6.09
CA LEU A 224 -30.36 -5.48 4.97
C LEU A 224 -30.26 -3.99 4.57
N LYS A 225 -31.21 -3.14 4.98
CA LYS A 225 -31.34 -1.72 4.59
C LYS A 225 -30.84 -0.71 5.63
N SER A 226 -30.02 -1.13 6.61
CA SER A 226 -29.35 -0.17 7.51
C SER A 226 -28.23 0.53 6.74
N PRO A 227 -28.14 1.88 6.68
CA PRO A 227 -27.33 2.57 5.67
C PRO A 227 -25.88 2.12 5.73
N THR A 228 -25.42 1.57 4.61
CA THR A 228 -24.16 0.85 4.52
C THR A 228 -23.07 1.68 3.84
N THR A 229 -23.39 2.90 3.37
CA THR A 229 -22.41 3.82 2.75
C THR A 229 -21.18 4.07 3.61
N THR A 230 -21.37 4.18 4.93
CA THR A 230 -20.29 4.42 5.89
C THR A 230 -19.66 3.12 6.40
N ALA A 231 -20.07 1.99 5.85
CA ALA A 231 -19.50 0.67 6.16
C ALA A 231 -18.45 0.27 5.14
N VAL A 232 -18.56 0.72 3.89
CA VAL A 232 -17.60 0.40 2.83
C VAL A 232 -16.47 1.41 2.86
N HIS A 233 -15.25 0.89 2.92
CA HIS A 233 -14.02 1.67 2.83
C HIS A 233 -13.07 0.97 1.86
N PHE A 234 -12.09 1.72 1.36
CA PHE A 234 -11.03 1.21 0.52
C PHE A 234 -9.68 1.65 1.07
N ALA A 235 -8.75 0.71 1.15
CA ALA A 235 -7.37 0.96 1.53
C ALA A 235 -6.52 -0.26 1.14
N ASP A 236 -5.24 -0.05 0.82
CA ASP A 236 -4.30 -1.13 0.52
C ASP A 236 -3.89 -1.84 1.83
N ILE A 237 -4.40 -3.05 2.07
CA ILE A 237 -4.12 -3.80 3.30
C ILE A 237 -2.94 -4.75 3.12
N ASP A 238 -2.64 -5.20 1.91
CA ASP A 238 -1.56 -6.17 1.66
C ASP A 238 -0.27 -5.55 1.10
N GLY A 239 -0.30 -4.27 0.73
CA GLY A 239 0.83 -3.46 0.29
C GLY A 239 1.18 -3.68 -1.17
N ASP A 240 0.23 -4.13 -2.01
CA ASP A 240 0.47 -4.41 -3.41
C ASP A 240 0.30 -3.19 -4.35
N GLY A 241 -0.13 -2.06 -3.78
CA GLY A 241 -0.38 -0.78 -4.45
C GLY A 241 -1.85 -0.60 -4.86
N ARG A 242 -2.71 -1.61 -4.73
CA ARG A 242 -4.13 -1.53 -5.07
C ARG A 242 -4.97 -1.45 -3.81
N ALA A 243 -5.99 -0.60 -3.83
CA ALA A 243 -6.92 -0.53 -2.72
C ALA A 243 -7.83 -1.78 -2.65
N ASP A 244 -7.94 -2.31 -1.43
CA ASP A 244 -8.80 -3.44 -1.10
C ASP A 244 -10.20 -3.00 -0.71
N TYR A 245 -11.19 -3.87 -0.90
CA TYR A 245 -12.56 -3.61 -0.46
C TYR A 245 -12.72 -4.02 1.01
N LEU A 246 -13.16 -3.08 1.84
CA LEU A 246 -13.27 -3.26 3.28
C LEU A 246 -14.68 -2.98 3.76
N TYR A 247 -15.17 -3.85 4.64
CA TYR A 247 -16.45 -3.67 5.34
C TYR A 247 -16.20 -3.47 6.83
N ILE A 248 -16.51 -2.28 7.33
CA ILE A 248 -16.42 -1.89 8.74
C ILE A 248 -17.82 -1.94 9.35
N ASN A 249 -18.02 -2.87 10.29
CA ASN A 249 -19.29 -3.01 10.98
C ASN A 249 -19.49 -1.90 12.03
N LYS A 250 -20.67 -1.82 12.64
CA LYS A 250 -21.00 -0.74 13.60
C LYS A 250 -20.08 -0.65 14.83
N THR A 251 -19.37 -1.74 15.16
CA THR A 251 -18.45 -1.81 16.31
C THR A 251 -16.99 -1.57 15.93
N GLY A 252 -16.72 -1.32 14.65
CA GLY A 252 -15.37 -1.09 14.12
C GLY A 252 -14.62 -2.35 13.69
N ALA A 253 -15.22 -3.54 13.77
CA ALA A 253 -14.58 -4.74 13.21
C ALA A 253 -14.56 -4.68 11.68
N VAL A 254 -13.47 -5.17 11.09
CA VAL A 254 -13.20 -5.04 9.64
C VAL A 254 -13.14 -6.40 9.00
N ALA A 255 -13.90 -6.59 7.92
CA ALA A 255 -13.71 -7.68 6.97
C ALA A 255 -13.08 -7.14 5.69
N ALA A 256 -12.15 -7.91 5.10
CA ALA A 256 -11.40 -7.50 3.92
C ALA A 256 -11.55 -8.47 2.75
N PHE A 257 -11.46 -7.89 1.55
CA PHE A 257 -11.47 -8.58 0.27
C PHE A 257 -10.34 -7.99 -0.57
N LEU A 258 -9.28 -8.77 -0.78
CA LEU A 258 -8.08 -8.28 -1.45
C LEU A 258 -8.32 -8.08 -2.94
N ASN A 259 -7.82 -6.98 -3.49
CA ASN A 259 -7.86 -6.68 -4.90
C ASN A 259 -6.75 -7.42 -5.64
N VAL A 260 -7.06 -8.59 -6.21
CA VAL A 260 -6.06 -9.39 -6.95
C VAL A 260 -5.91 -8.99 -8.42
N GLY A 261 -6.37 -7.79 -8.77
CA GLY A 261 -6.24 -7.19 -10.09
C GLY A 261 -7.40 -7.46 -11.05
N TRP A 262 -7.21 -6.98 -12.28
CA TRP A 262 -8.24 -7.00 -13.34
C TRP A 262 -8.13 -8.19 -14.28
N GLY A 263 -9.29 -8.79 -14.55
CA GLY A 263 -9.56 -9.50 -15.81
C GLY A 263 -10.51 -8.66 -16.65
N ASN A 264 -11.71 -9.18 -16.92
CA ASN A 264 -12.82 -8.40 -17.49
C ASN A 264 -13.51 -7.49 -16.45
N ASN A 265 -13.28 -7.73 -15.16
CA ASN A 265 -13.73 -6.95 -14.00
C ASN A 265 -12.71 -7.17 -12.86
N ILE A 266 -12.81 -6.42 -11.76
CA ILE A 266 -11.99 -6.62 -10.55
C ILE A 266 -12.26 -8.01 -9.96
N SER A 267 -11.18 -8.68 -9.55
CA SER A 267 -11.23 -9.91 -8.78
C SER A 267 -10.98 -9.61 -7.30
N TRP A 268 -11.95 -9.95 -6.46
CA TRP A 268 -11.87 -9.78 -5.00
C TRP A 268 -11.59 -11.14 -4.32
N LEU A 269 -10.54 -11.24 -3.51
CA LEU A 269 -10.22 -12.44 -2.73
C LEU A 269 -10.69 -12.27 -1.28
N PRO A 270 -11.67 -13.04 -0.80
CA PRO A 270 -12.15 -12.90 0.57
C PRO A 270 -11.14 -13.38 1.61
N THR A 271 -10.76 -12.47 2.51
CA THR A 271 -9.82 -12.72 3.63
C THR A 271 -10.57 -12.93 4.96
N GLY A 272 -11.85 -12.56 4.99
CA GLY A 272 -12.69 -12.63 6.18
C GLY A 272 -12.38 -11.47 7.14
N GLN A 273 -12.66 -11.67 8.43
CA GLN A 273 -12.42 -10.64 9.44
C GLN A 273 -10.91 -10.47 9.71
N ILE A 274 -10.41 -9.28 9.43
CA ILE A 274 -9.00 -8.91 9.62
C ILE A 274 -8.77 -8.13 10.91
N ALA A 275 -9.77 -7.43 11.45
CA ALA A 275 -9.67 -6.68 12.69
C ALA A 275 -10.88 -6.93 13.61
N THR A 276 -10.62 -7.06 14.91
CA THR A 276 -11.67 -7.14 15.94
C THR A 276 -12.13 -5.75 16.36
N ALA A 277 -13.37 -5.65 16.86
CA ALA A 277 -13.91 -4.40 17.37
C ALA A 277 -13.06 -3.86 18.53
N VAL A 278 -12.64 -2.59 18.44
CA VAL A 278 -11.90 -1.91 19.51
C VAL A 278 -12.79 -1.06 20.42
N GLY A 279 -14.11 -1.06 20.20
CA GLY A 279 -15.09 -0.36 21.04
C GLY A 279 -15.54 1.00 20.51
N GLY A 280 -15.24 1.31 19.24
CA GLY A 280 -15.67 2.53 18.55
C GLY A 280 -16.91 2.36 17.67
N ASN A 281 -17.54 3.47 17.31
CA ASN A 281 -18.48 3.53 16.19
C ASN A 281 -17.67 3.46 14.89
N ARG A 282 -18.18 2.77 13.85
CA ARG A 282 -17.53 2.69 12.53
C ARG A 282 -17.06 4.04 11.97
N GLY A 283 -17.82 5.12 12.22
CA GLY A 283 -17.47 6.47 11.77
C GLY A 283 -16.24 7.08 12.44
N ASN A 284 -15.69 6.44 13.47
CA ASN A 284 -14.44 6.81 14.12
C ASN A 284 -13.23 6.02 13.60
N ILE A 285 -13.44 5.06 12.70
CA ILE A 285 -12.38 4.21 12.16
C ILE A 285 -11.85 4.83 10.87
N HIS A 286 -10.53 4.95 10.80
CA HIS A 286 -9.81 5.40 9.62
C HIS A 286 -8.75 4.36 9.26
N LEU A 287 -8.40 4.30 7.98
CA LEU A 287 -7.34 3.45 7.46
C LEU A 287 -6.40 4.31 6.65
N ALA A 288 -5.13 4.34 7.05
CA ALA A 288 -4.10 5.14 6.41
C ALA A 288 -2.72 4.61 6.82
N ASP A 289 -1.73 4.73 5.94
CA ASP A 289 -0.35 4.33 6.23
C ASP A 289 0.33 5.39 7.10
N ILE A 290 0.56 5.10 8.39
CA ILE A 290 1.20 6.04 9.33
C ILE A 290 2.72 5.88 9.33
N ASN A 291 3.22 4.67 9.05
CA ASN A 291 4.64 4.33 9.17
C ASN A 291 5.41 4.39 7.84
N GLY A 292 4.70 4.49 6.71
CA GLY A 292 5.23 4.58 5.35
C GLY A 292 5.67 3.24 4.78
N ASP A 293 5.08 2.13 5.24
CA ASP A 293 5.45 0.78 4.79
C ASP A 293 4.63 0.25 3.59
N GLY A 294 3.73 1.08 3.07
CA GLY A 294 2.84 0.81 1.94
C GLY A 294 1.53 0.14 2.33
N ARG A 295 1.32 -0.21 3.61
CA ARG A 295 0.08 -0.84 4.08
C ARG A 295 -0.71 0.13 4.95
N ALA A 296 -2.03 0.11 4.79
CA ALA A 296 -2.91 0.90 5.63
C ALA A 296 -2.98 0.34 7.05
N ASP A 297 -2.78 1.23 8.03
CA ASP A 297 -2.89 0.96 9.46
C ASP A 297 -4.31 1.18 9.97
N TYR A 298 -4.65 0.53 11.09
CA TYR A 298 -5.96 0.70 11.71
C TYR A 298 -5.95 1.84 12.72
N LEU A 299 -6.76 2.86 12.49
CA LEU A 299 -6.83 4.06 13.32
C LEU A 299 -8.19 4.20 13.97
N TRP A 300 -8.19 4.51 15.27
CA TRP A 300 -9.37 4.93 16.00
C TRP A 300 -9.24 6.40 16.41
N VAL A 301 -10.03 7.26 15.76
CA VAL A 301 -10.16 8.68 16.08
C VAL A 301 -11.21 8.86 17.18
N HIS A 302 -10.76 9.33 18.33
CA HIS A 302 -11.62 9.65 19.48
C HIS A 302 -12.40 10.94 19.25
N ASN A 303 -13.52 11.13 19.96
CA ASN A 303 -14.38 12.31 19.82
C ASN A 303 -13.67 13.65 20.10
N ASN A 304 -12.58 13.64 20.87
CA ASN A 304 -11.74 14.80 21.17
C ASN A 304 -10.59 14.98 20.17
N GLY A 305 -10.53 14.19 19.09
CA GLY A 305 -9.48 14.26 18.07
C GLY A 305 -8.18 13.51 18.41
N SER A 306 -8.06 12.85 19.57
CA SER A 306 -6.92 11.94 19.81
C SER A 306 -7.03 10.67 18.96
N VAL A 307 -5.91 10.01 18.69
CA VAL A 307 -5.87 8.87 17.76
C VAL A 307 -5.08 7.72 18.36
N ASP A 308 -5.70 6.55 18.42
CA ASP A 308 -5.03 5.27 18.67
C ASP A 308 -4.78 4.56 17.33
N CYS A 309 -3.64 3.90 17.19
CA CYS A 309 -3.16 3.24 15.99
C CYS A 309 -2.71 1.80 16.28
N TRP A 310 -2.99 0.90 15.35
CA TRP A 310 -2.45 -0.45 15.29
C TRP A 310 -1.79 -0.63 13.93
N LEU A 311 -0.47 -0.84 13.91
CA LEU A 311 0.25 -1.00 12.65
C LEU A 311 -0.09 -2.32 11.97
N ASN A 312 -0.22 -2.27 10.66
CA ASN A 312 -0.39 -3.43 9.81
C ASN A 312 0.98 -4.08 9.51
N MET A 313 1.28 -5.19 10.18
CA MET A 313 2.53 -5.94 10.00
C MET A 313 2.47 -6.94 8.83
N GLY A 314 1.49 -6.80 7.94
CA GLY A 314 1.26 -7.63 6.77
C GLY A 314 0.46 -8.91 7.05
N LEU A 315 0.20 -9.65 5.96
CA LEU A 315 -0.57 -10.89 5.99
C LEU A 315 0.26 -12.08 6.49
N LYS A 316 -0.21 -12.73 7.55
CA LYS A 316 0.33 -13.99 8.09
C LYS A 316 -0.76 -15.06 8.10
N ALA A 317 -0.56 -16.11 7.30
CA ALA A 317 -1.53 -17.20 7.14
C ALA A 317 -2.95 -16.71 6.73
N GLY A 318 -3.02 -15.73 5.83
CA GLY A 318 -4.28 -15.17 5.33
C GLY A 318 -5.01 -14.26 6.31
N LYS A 319 -4.33 -13.71 7.32
CA LYS A 319 -4.87 -12.70 8.24
C LYS A 319 -3.86 -11.59 8.47
N VAL A 320 -4.34 -10.37 8.70
CA VAL A 320 -3.47 -9.24 9.06
C VAL A 320 -2.91 -9.45 10.47
N ALA A 321 -1.60 -9.27 10.61
CA ALA A 321 -0.93 -9.23 11.90
C ALA A 321 -0.88 -7.78 12.39
N TRP A 322 -1.66 -7.45 13.42
CA TRP A 322 -1.65 -6.11 14.00
C TRP A 322 -0.59 -5.96 15.09
N HIS A 323 0.20 -4.89 15.01
CA HIS A 323 1.02 -4.46 16.14
C HIS A 323 0.13 -3.98 17.29
N GLN A 324 0.67 -3.97 18.51
CA GLN A 324 -0.06 -3.49 19.68
C GLN A 324 -0.44 -2.00 19.55
N LYS A 325 -1.53 -1.63 20.22
CA LYS A 325 -2.07 -0.26 20.23
C LYS A 325 -1.05 0.76 20.71
N GLU A 326 -0.91 1.85 19.97
CA GLU A 326 -0.17 3.04 20.38
C GLU A 326 -1.03 4.30 20.19
N THR A 327 -0.94 5.28 21.09
CA THR A 327 -1.62 6.56 20.93
C THR A 327 -0.69 7.50 20.18
N ILE A 328 -1.07 7.88 18.95
CA ILE A 328 -0.19 8.60 18.03
C ILE A 328 -0.45 10.11 18.02
N ALA A 329 -1.63 10.55 18.45
CA ALA A 329 -1.98 11.98 18.50
C ALA A 329 -2.83 12.30 19.73
N VAL A 330 -2.52 13.41 20.41
CA VAL A 330 -3.29 13.96 21.54
C VAL A 330 -3.31 15.48 21.44
N GLY A 331 -4.50 16.08 21.54
CA GLY A 331 -4.65 17.54 21.63
C GLY A 331 -4.34 18.31 20.35
N LEU A 332 -4.34 17.65 19.18
CA LEU A 332 -4.13 18.32 17.89
C LEU A 332 -5.41 18.96 17.34
N ALA A 333 -6.55 18.29 17.47
CA ALA A 333 -7.86 18.79 17.06
C ALA A 333 -8.82 19.00 18.24
N ASN A 334 -9.91 19.73 17.96
CA ASN A 334 -10.96 20.03 18.94
C ASN A 334 -12.11 19.01 18.93
N ASP A 335 -12.31 18.31 17.81
CA ASP A 335 -13.29 17.23 17.67
C ASP A 335 -12.77 16.14 16.70
N GLY A 336 -13.23 14.90 16.89
CA GLY A 336 -12.85 13.77 16.03
C GLY A 336 -13.52 13.75 14.66
N ALA A 337 -14.67 14.40 14.50
CA ALA A 337 -15.44 14.35 13.25
C ALA A 337 -14.76 15.08 12.08
N GLY A 338 -13.88 16.04 12.38
CA GLY A 338 -13.06 16.74 11.38
C GLY A 338 -11.76 16.03 10.99
N VAL A 339 -11.35 14.97 11.68
CA VAL A 339 -10.04 14.33 11.45
C VAL A 339 -10.06 13.49 10.18
N ARG A 340 -9.02 13.62 9.35
CA ARG A 340 -8.75 12.85 8.13
C ARG A 340 -7.26 12.53 8.06
N PHE A 341 -6.89 11.59 7.21
CA PHE A 341 -5.51 11.18 6.96
C PHE A 341 -5.30 11.06 5.46
N ALA A 342 -4.23 11.65 4.95
CA ALA A 342 -3.78 11.53 3.56
C ALA A 342 -2.33 11.97 3.46
N ASP A 343 -1.57 11.40 2.53
CA ASP A 343 -0.20 11.83 2.22
C ASP A 343 -0.25 13.14 1.42
N LEU A 344 0.13 14.26 2.03
CA LEU A 344 0.11 15.59 1.41
C LEU A 344 1.47 15.97 0.82
N ASN A 345 2.56 15.34 1.25
CA ASN A 345 3.92 15.71 0.83
C ASN A 345 4.57 14.70 -0.14
N GLY A 346 3.96 13.53 -0.32
CA GLY A 346 4.40 12.45 -1.20
C GLY A 346 5.52 11.61 -0.62
N ASP A 347 5.61 11.49 0.71
CA ASP A 347 6.65 10.70 1.38
C ASP A 347 6.21 9.27 1.77
N GLY A 348 4.97 8.91 1.44
CA GLY A 348 4.34 7.63 1.71
C GLY A 348 3.63 7.56 3.06
N ARG A 349 3.78 8.57 3.92
CA ARG A 349 3.11 8.60 5.24
C ARG A 349 1.94 9.57 5.22
N ALA A 350 0.87 9.17 5.87
CA ALA A 350 -0.31 10.01 5.98
C ALA A 350 -0.11 11.12 7.03
N GLU A 351 -0.48 12.34 6.65
CA GLU A 351 -0.61 13.48 7.52
C GLU A 351 -1.85 13.42 8.42
N TYR A 352 -1.78 14.05 9.58
CA TYR A 352 -2.97 14.37 10.36
C TYR A 352 -3.62 15.63 9.79
N ILE A 353 -4.85 15.50 9.33
CA ILE A 353 -5.61 16.59 8.72
C ILE A 353 -6.85 16.88 9.55
N TYR A 354 -7.12 18.15 9.83
CA TYR A 354 -8.36 18.60 10.44
C TYR A 354 -9.15 19.50 9.50
N VAL A 355 -10.32 19.03 9.08
CA VAL A 355 -11.26 19.76 8.23
C VAL A 355 -12.32 20.44 9.09
N ASN A 356 -12.31 21.77 9.06
CA ASN A 356 -13.27 22.62 9.76
C ASN A 356 -14.66 22.54 9.11
N SER A 357 -15.69 22.92 9.86
CA SER A 357 -17.08 22.89 9.39
C SER A 357 -17.34 23.70 8.10
N ASN A 358 -16.52 24.72 7.83
CA ASN A 358 -16.57 25.54 6.62
C ASN A 358 -15.65 25.02 5.50
N SER A 359 -15.18 23.78 5.58
CA SER A 359 -14.25 23.10 4.68
C SER A 359 -12.80 23.65 4.63
N SER A 360 -12.43 24.59 5.51
CA SER A 360 -11.03 25.00 5.68
C SER A 360 -10.22 23.90 6.37
N VAL A 361 -8.92 23.83 6.10
CA VAL A 361 -8.08 22.69 6.49
C VAL A 361 -6.88 23.16 7.28
N VAL A 362 -6.62 22.49 8.40
CA VAL A 362 -5.38 22.58 9.18
C VAL A 362 -4.68 21.22 9.11
N ALA A 363 -3.36 21.20 8.97
CA ALA A 363 -2.61 19.95 8.87
C ALA A 363 -1.39 19.92 9.80
N TRP A 364 -0.96 18.71 10.13
CA TRP A 364 0.29 18.41 10.81
C TRP A 364 1.03 17.35 10.01
N LEU A 365 2.26 17.69 9.62
CA LEU A 365 3.19 16.83 8.90
C LEU A 365 3.59 15.63 9.76
N ASN A 366 3.55 14.42 9.20
CA ASN A 366 4.09 13.22 9.81
C ASN A 366 5.61 13.16 9.55
N GLU A 367 6.44 13.51 10.54
CA GLU A 367 7.91 13.45 10.37
C GLU A 367 8.48 12.02 10.51
N GLY A 368 7.61 11.02 10.63
CA GLY A 368 7.96 9.62 10.81
C GLY A 368 8.19 9.22 12.29
N PRO A 369 8.70 8.00 12.51
CA PRO A 369 8.81 7.40 13.84
C PRO A 369 9.69 8.23 14.77
N ARG A 370 9.16 8.53 15.96
CA ARG A 370 9.88 9.29 16.99
C ARG A 370 11.11 8.50 17.45
N GLY A 371 12.29 9.06 17.21
CA GLY A 371 13.56 8.43 17.58
C GLY A 371 14.05 7.37 16.58
N GLY A 372 13.46 7.27 15.39
CA GLY A 372 13.94 6.39 14.31
C GLY A 372 13.75 4.90 14.58
N VAL A 373 12.83 4.54 15.47
CA VAL A 373 12.52 3.14 15.78
C VAL A 373 11.67 2.56 14.65
N ALA A 374 12.19 1.53 13.98
CA ALA A 374 11.43 0.80 12.96
C ALA A 374 10.18 0.15 13.59
N ASN A 375 9.07 0.14 12.84
CA ASN A 375 7.78 -0.43 13.26
C ASN A 375 7.16 0.23 14.52
N SER A 376 7.38 1.53 14.72
CA SER A 376 6.65 2.31 15.74
C SER A 376 5.59 3.18 15.09
N ALA A 377 4.37 3.18 15.65
CA ALA A 377 3.31 4.08 15.23
C ALA A 377 3.45 5.47 15.88
N ILE A 378 4.26 5.59 16.93
CA ILE A 378 4.54 6.87 17.58
C ILE A 378 5.35 7.73 16.62
N VAL A 379 4.67 8.66 15.97
CA VAL A 379 5.26 9.63 15.05
C VAL A 379 5.38 11.02 15.67
N SER A 380 6.18 11.88 15.03
CA SER A 380 6.27 13.31 15.35
C SER A 380 5.35 14.12 14.41
N TRP A 381 4.51 14.98 14.99
CA TRP A 381 3.58 15.84 14.26
C TRP A 381 4.06 17.28 14.21
N LEU A 382 4.42 17.78 13.02
CA LEU A 382 4.83 19.16 12.83
C LEU A 382 3.68 20.01 12.29
N ALA A 383 3.19 20.95 13.10
CA ALA A 383 2.07 21.83 12.73
C ALA A 383 2.38 22.67 11.48
N GLN A 384 1.52 22.59 10.47
CA GLN A 384 1.63 23.36 9.22
C GLN A 384 0.75 24.62 9.23
N GLY A 385 -0.22 24.69 10.15
CA GLY A 385 -1.23 25.74 10.20
C GLY A 385 -2.35 25.50 9.19
N VAL A 386 -3.04 26.58 8.80
CA VAL A 386 -4.12 26.51 7.80
C VAL A 386 -3.50 26.29 6.42
N ILE A 387 -3.81 25.14 5.80
CA ILE A 387 -3.32 24.79 4.46
C ILE A 387 -4.37 25.01 3.37
N ALA A 388 -5.66 25.16 3.72
CA ALA A 388 -6.72 25.51 2.77
C ALA A 388 -7.75 26.43 3.43
N ALA A 389 -8.21 27.45 2.70
CA ALA A 389 -9.24 28.37 3.18
C ALA A 389 -10.66 27.79 3.17
N GLY A 390 -10.86 26.67 2.46
CA GLY A 390 -12.16 26.04 2.25
C GLY A 390 -12.90 26.57 1.02
N VAL A 391 -13.95 25.85 0.63
CA VAL A 391 -14.83 26.17 -0.49
C VAL A 391 -16.14 26.76 0.03
N PRO A 392 -16.53 27.99 -0.38
CA PRO A 392 -17.76 28.60 0.06
C PRO A 392 -19.00 27.74 -0.22
N GLY A 393 -19.88 27.60 0.77
CA GLY A 393 -21.11 26.82 0.67
C GLY A 393 -20.95 25.32 0.85
N MET A 394 -19.73 24.83 1.13
CA MET A 394 -19.46 23.41 1.40
C MET A 394 -19.14 23.19 2.89
N GLY A 395 -19.60 22.05 3.41
CA GLY A 395 -19.27 21.58 4.76
C GLY A 395 -18.04 20.68 4.77
N ARG A 396 -17.57 20.31 5.96
CA ARG A 396 -16.41 19.39 6.12
C ARG A 396 -16.60 18.05 5.41
N ASP A 397 -17.84 17.54 5.38
CA ASP A 397 -18.14 16.25 4.76
C ASP A 397 -17.98 16.27 3.24
N ASN A 398 -17.97 17.44 2.61
CA ASN A 398 -17.73 17.59 1.17
C ASN A 398 -16.25 17.43 0.80
N VAL A 399 -15.33 17.48 1.75
CA VAL A 399 -13.88 17.44 1.47
C VAL A 399 -13.40 15.99 1.41
N VAL A 400 -12.74 15.64 0.31
CA VAL A 400 -12.03 14.37 0.12
C VAL A 400 -10.60 14.69 -0.30
N PHE A 401 -9.66 13.87 0.17
CA PHE A 401 -8.26 13.92 -0.23
C PHE A 401 -7.93 12.63 -1.00
N ALA A 402 -7.37 12.76 -2.19
CA ALA A 402 -6.97 11.64 -3.04
C ALA A 402 -5.99 12.13 -4.11
N ASP A 403 -5.01 11.31 -4.48
CA ASP A 403 -4.10 11.64 -5.58
C ASP A 403 -4.84 11.47 -6.92
N MET A 404 -5.09 12.58 -7.63
CA MET A 404 -5.80 12.55 -8.91
C MET A 404 -4.86 12.57 -10.10
N ASN A 405 -3.58 12.88 -9.90
CA ASN A 405 -2.63 13.10 -10.99
C ASN A 405 -1.44 12.12 -10.99
N GLY A 406 -1.34 11.24 -9.99
CA GLY A 406 -0.34 10.19 -9.87
C GLY A 406 1.01 10.68 -9.32
N ASP A 407 1.05 11.85 -8.68
CA ASP A 407 2.29 12.41 -8.14
C ASP A 407 2.56 12.11 -6.67
N GLN A 408 1.81 11.17 -6.12
CA GLN A 408 1.82 10.64 -4.76
C GLN A 408 1.38 11.65 -3.71
N LYS A 409 0.86 12.81 -4.11
CA LYS A 409 0.34 13.82 -3.18
C LYS A 409 -1.16 13.86 -3.30
N ALA A 410 -1.83 13.78 -2.16
CA ALA A 410 -3.26 13.89 -2.10
C ALA A 410 -3.69 15.31 -2.51
N ASP A 411 -4.61 15.35 -3.47
CA ASP A 411 -5.25 16.55 -3.96
C ASP A 411 -6.49 16.90 -3.12
N TYR A 412 -6.98 18.15 -3.22
CA TYR A 412 -8.19 18.58 -2.54
C TYR A 412 -9.39 18.46 -3.47
N LEU A 413 -10.36 17.64 -3.08
CA LEU A 413 -11.61 17.44 -3.80
C LEU A 413 -12.78 18.02 -3.00
N ALA A 414 -13.56 18.89 -3.65
CA ALA A 414 -14.87 19.29 -3.16
C ALA A 414 -15.95 18.45 -3.84
N VAL A 415 -16.45 17.46 -3.12
CA VAL A 415 -17.47 16.50 -3.56
C VAL A 415 -18.85 16.97 -3.08
N SER A 416 -19.75 17.19 -4.03
CA SER A 416 -21.15 17.46 -3.74
C SER A 416 -21.82 16.22 -3.16
N ARG A 417 -22.31 16.30 -1.92
CA ARG A 417 -23.01 15.19 -1.27
C ARG A 417 -24.44 14.98 -1.76
N THR A 418 -24.94 15.85 -2.65
CA THR A 418 -26.28 15.71 -3.25
C THR A 418 -26.26 14.90 -4.54
N ASP A 419 -25.31 15.18 -5.44
CA ASP A 419 -25.28 14.58 -6.78
C ASP A 419 -23.95 13.86 -7.11
N GLY A 420 -22.93 14.01 -6.28
CA GLY A 420 -21.60 13.44 -6.51
C GLY A 420 -20.72 14.26 -7.46
N SER A 421 -21.12 15.46 -7.88
CA SER A 421 -20.25 16.32 -8.69
C SER A 421 -18.98 16.74 -7.93
N VAL A 422 -17.88 16.93 -8.65
CA VAL A 422 -16.54 17.10 -8.05
C VAL A 422 -15.84 18.32 -8.63
N ARG A 423 -15.25 19.13 -7.75
CA ARG A 423 -14.25 20.14 -8.11
C ARG A 423 -12.89 19.78 -7.51
N LEU A 424 -11.84 19.98 -8.30
CA LEU A 424 -10.46 19.60 -7.97
C LEU A 424 -9.56 20.83 -7.80
N TRP A 425 -8.69 20.75 -6.80
CA TRP A 425 -7.49 21.56 -6.66
C TRP A 425 -6.29 20.63 -6.53
N LEU A 426 -5.36 20.74 -7.47
CA LEU A 426 -4.14 19.94 -7.44
C LEU A 426 -3.19 20.43 -6.35
N ASN A 427 -2.55 19.50 -5.66
CA ASN A 427 -1.50 19.77 -4.71
C ASN A 427 -0.19 20.07 -5.45
N GLY A 428 0.15 21.35 -5.59
CA GLY A 428 1.41 21.79 -6.21
C GLY A 428 2.67 21.49 -5.39
N GLY A 429 2.53 20.88 -4.21
CA GLY A 429 3.58 20.72 -3.21
C GLY A 429 3.88 22.00 -2.43
N ALA A 430 4.84 21.88 -1.51
CA ALA A 430 5.35 22.98 -0.72
C ALA A 430 6.58 23.62 -1.34
N SER A 431 6.83 24.90 -1.02
CA SER A 431 8.13 25.54 -1.29
C SER A 431 9.25 25.08 -0.36
N ASP A 432 8.94 24.33 0.72
CA ASP A 432 9.83 24.02 1.84
C ASP A 432 9.85 22.54 2.29
N ASN A 433 9.43 21.59 1.43
CA ASN A 433 9.35 20.15 1.73
C ASN A 433 8.39 19.78 2.91
N GLY A 434 7.57 20.69 3.41
CA GLY A 434 6.52 20.39 4.40
C GLY A 434 5.16 20.02 3.77
N ALA A 435 4.14 19.80 4.59
CA ALA A 435 2.75 19.62 4.14
C ALA A 435 2.00 20.97 3.93
N LYS A 436 2.73 22.08 3.80
CA LYS A 436 2.16 23.36 3.33
C LYS A 436 1.86 23.29 1.85
N VAL A 437 0.59 23.13 1.50
CA VAL A 437 0.18 22.89 0.11
C VAL A 437 -0.07 24.18 -0.66
N GLY A 438 0.49 24.28 -1.87
CA GLY A 438 0.04 25.21 -2.90
C GLY A 438 -1.10 24.62 -3.73
N TRP A 439 -2.35 24.95 -3.40
CA TRP A 439 -3.52 24.46 -4.15
C TRP A 439 -3.67 25.16 -5.51
N LEU A 440 -3.58 24.39 -6.58
CA LEU A 440 -3.77 24.84 -7.95
C LEU A 440 -5.21 24.55 -8.40
N PRO A 441 -6.09 25.56 -8.54
CA PRO A 441 -7.46 25.33 -8.98
C PRO A 441 -7.48 24.69 -10.37
N HIS A 442 -8.17 23.56 -10.49
CA HIS A 442 -8.24 22.82 -11.76
C HIS A 442 -9.64 22.95 -12.38
N GLY A 443 -10.70 22.81 -11.59
CA GLY A 443 -12.08 22.98 -12.06
C GLY A 443 -12.96 21.77 -11.75
N SER A 444 -14.02 21.56 -12.54
CA SER A 444 -14.92 20.42 -12.35
C SER A 444 -14.43 19.21 -13.14
N ILE A 445 -14.23 18.08 -12.44
CA ILE A 445 -13.74 16.83 -13.05
C ILE A 445 -14.82 15.76 -13.18
N ALA A 446 -15.96 15.92 -12.51
CA ALA A 446 -17.08 14.99 -12.61
C ALA A 446 -18.41 15.73 -12.42
N ALA A 447 -19.39 15.41 -13.28
CA ALA A 447 -20.77 15.91 -13.17
C ALA A 447 -21.59 15.19 -12.09
N GLY A 448 -21.07 14.06 -11.56
CA GLY A 448 -21.71 13.25 -10.53
C GLY A 448 -22.58 12.12 -11.06
N VAL A 449 -23.12 11.33 -10.14
CA VAL A 449 -23.97 10.14 -10.39
C VAL A 449 -25.47 10.41 -10.21
N GLY A 450 -25.85 11.64 -9.85
CA GLY A 450 -27.20 12.17 -10.04
C GLY A 450 -28.24 11.83 -8.97
N THR A 451 -27.96 10.97 -7.98
CA THR A 451 -28.98 10.61 -6.96
C THR A 451 -28.52 10.57 -5.50
N ASN A 452 -27.22 10.45 -5.19
CA ASN A 452 -26.67 10.65 -3.83
C ASN A 452 -25.14 10.74 -3.87
N GLY A 453 -24.55 11.87 -3.44
CA GLY A 453 -23.08 12.03 -3.37
C GLY A 453 -22.43 11.53 -2.08
N GLN A 454 -23.22 11.02 -1.13
CA GLN A 454 -22.72 10.47 0.15
C GLN A 454 -21.94 9.16 -0.04
N GLY A 455 -22.24 8.41 -1.10
CA GLY A 455 -21.51 7.19 -1.45
C GLY A 455 -20.23 7.43 -2.24
N VAL A 456 -19.94 8.69 -2.61
CA VAL A 456 -18.80 8.99 -3.47
C VAL A 456 -17.49 8.91 -2.69
N GLN A 457 -16.61 8.02 -3.15
CA GLN A 457 -15.28 7.75 -2.59
C GLN A 457 -14.23 7.78 -3.70
N PHE A 458 -12.97 7.97 -3.30
CA PHE A 458 -11.81 8.02 -4.19
C PHE A 458 -10.71 7.14 -3.64
N THR A 459 -10.14 6.28 -4.47
CA THR A 459 -9.05 5.36 -4.09
C THR A 459 -8.36 4.83 -5.34
N ASP A 460 -7.08 4.49 -5.27
CA ASP A 460 -6.39 3.83 -6.38
C ASP A 460 -6.76 2.35 -6.40
N LEU A 461 -7.76 2.00 -7.20
CA LEU A 461 -8.12 0.60 -7.37
C LEU A 461 -7.09 -0.08 -8.28
N THR A 462 -6.56 0.61 -9.29
CA THR A 462 -5.79 -0.01 -10.38
C THR A 462 -4.32 -0.29 -10.05
N GLY A 463 -3.79 0.38 -9.03
CA GLY A 463 -2.38 0.38 -8.68
C GLY A 463 -1.56 1.29 -9.59
N ASP A 464 -2.21 2.29 -10.19
CA ASP A 464 -1.58 3.27 -11.07
C ASP A 464 -1.40 4.63 -10.38
N GLY A 465 -1.39 4.66 -9.06
CA GLY A 465 -1.17 5.87 -8.27
C GLY A 465 -2.26 6.93 -8.40
N ARG A 466 -3.33 6.71 -9.19
CA ARG A 466 -4.41 7.68 -9.38
C ARG A 466 -5.70 7.15 -8.80
N ALA A 467 -6.47 8.02 -8.20
CA ALA A 467 -7.72 7.64 -7.60
C ALA A 467 -8.86 7.50 -8.61
N GLU A 468 -9.57 6.38 -8.50
CA GLU A 468 -10.82 6.09 -9.17
C GLU A 468 -12.00 6.84 -8.53
N TYR A 469 -12.98 7.22 -9.34
CA TYR A 469 -14.28 7.69 -8.84
C TYR A 469 -15.15 6.48 -8.54
N LEU A 470 -15.59 6.34 -7.28
CA LEU A 470 -16.47 5.27 -6.84
C LEU A 470 -17.82 5.82 -6.39
N ASP A 471 -18.89 5.08 -6.68
CA ASP A 471 -20.22 5.29 -6.12
C ASP A 471 -20.64 4.07 -5.31
N VAL A 472 -20.63 4.22 -3.98
CA VAL A 472 -21.09 3.21 -3.03
C VAL A 472 -22.60 3.39 -2.80
N GLY A 473 -23.37 2.41 -3.25
CA GLY A 473 -24.82 2.39 -3.13
C GLY A 473 -25.29 2.42 -1.67
N TYR A 474 -26.22 3.34 -1.39
CA TYR A 474 -26.54 3.71 -0.01
C TYR A 474 -27.14 2.61 0.88
N ASP A 475 -27.98 1.78 0.27
CA ASP A 475 -28.66 0.67 0.95
C ASP A 475 -28.03 -0.69 0.65
N THR A 476 -27.12 -0.76 -0.32
CA THR A 476 -26.66 -2.04 -0.87
C THR A 476 -25.19 -2.28 -0.68
N SER A 477 -24.40 -1.24 -0.35
CA SER A 477 -22.94 -1.22 -0.44
C SER A 477 -22.41 -1.48 -1.85
N ALA A 478 -23.27 -1.64 -2.87
CA ALA A 478 -22.83 -2.00 -4.21
C ALA A 478 -21.96 -0.88 -4.76
N VAL A 479 -20.85 -1.23 -5.39
CA VAL A 479 -19.87 -0.26 -5.85
C VAL A 479 -19.90 -0.21 -7.35
N ARG A 480 -20.14 0.98 -7.89
CA ARG A 480 -19.86 1.29 -9.28
C ARG A 480 -18.59 2.11 -9.36
N ALA A 481 -17.76 1.84 -10.36
CA ALA A 481 -16.49 2.51 -10.52
C ALA A 481 -16.33 3.12 -11.90
N TRP A 482 -15.59 4.22 -11.94
CA TRP A 482 -15.09 4.83 -13.15
C TRP A 482 -13.57 4.93 -13.02
N VAL A 483 -12.87 4.21 -13.89
CA VAL A 483 -11.41 4.22 -13.98
C VAL A 483 -10.95 5.53 -14.57
N SER A 484 -9.96 6.15 -13.91
CA SER A 484 -9.35 7.37 -14.40
C SER A 484 -8.43 7.04 -15.58
N SER A 485 -8.62 7.71 -16.73
CA SER A 485 -7.69 7.62 -17.86
C SER A 485 -6.99 8.95 -18.12
N CYS A 486 -5.69 8.81 -18.33
CA CYS A 486 -4.71 9.74 -18.88
C CYS A 486 -3.83 8.90 -19.83
#